data_AF-A0A1T5CUH0-F1
#
_entry.id   AF-A0A1T5CUH0-F1
#
_cell.length_a   1.000
_cell.length_b   1.000
_cell.length_c   1.000
_cell.angle_alpha   90.00
_cell.angle_beta   90.00
_cell.angle_gamma   90.00
#
_symmetry.space_group_name_H-M   'P 1'
#
loop_
_entity.id
_entity.type
_entity.pdbx_description
1 polymer ?
#
loop_
_entity_poly.entity_id
_entity_poly.type
_entity_poly.pdbx_seq_one_letter_code
_entity_poly.pdbx_strand_id
1 'polypeptide(L)'
;MANSRRSRKRILHVAQCAIASNRKHGTNEPPIILRDYRGSERAHEVDLVVDGEVVGRFVYRPHEPLKCGARLWMETSSDRLELRPHVQ
;
A
#
# COMPACT_ATOMS: atom_id res chain seq x y z
N MET A 1 -3.36 -17.57 31.00
CA MET A 1 -3.91 -18.03 29.71
C MET A 1 -3.89 -16.85 28.75
N ALA A 2 -2.89 -16.75 27.88
CA ALA A 2 -2.83 -15.67 26.90
C ALA A 2 -3.80 -16.00 25.76
N ASN A 3 -4.89 -15.26 25.68
CA ASN A 3 -5.87 -15.37 24.61
C ASN A 3 -5.15 -15.11 23.27
N SER A 4 -4.98 -16.15 22.45
CA SER A 4 -4.37 -16.03 21.13
C SER A 4 -5.22 -15.10 20.29
N ARG A 5 -4.81 -13.83 20.21
CA ARG A 5 -5.41 -12.81 19.35
C ARG A 5 -5.15 -13.28 17.92
N ARG A 6 -6.08 -14.05 17.33
CA ARG A 6 -6.00 -14.46 15.92
C ARG A 6 -5.80 -13.20 15.09
N SER A 7 -4.59 -13.01 14.55
CA SER A 7 -4.31 -11.86 13.72
C SER A 7 -5.22 -11.96 12.49
N ARG A 8 -6.01 -10.90 12.25
CA ARG A 8 -6.89 -10.88 11.08
C ARG A 8 -6.07 -10.43 9.88
N LYS A 9 -6.11 -11.22 8.81
CA LYS A 9 -5.46 -10.87 7.55
C LYS A 9 -6.01 -9.54 7.06
N ARG A 10 -5.10 -8.60 6.83
CA ARG A 10 -5.35 -7.33 6.12
C ARG A 10 -4.60 -7.42 4.80
N ILE A 11 -5.23 -7.01 3.72
CA ILE A 11 -4.68 -7.06 2.37
C ILE A 11 -4.60 -5.64 1.87
N LEU A 12 -3.40 -5.20 1.51
CA LEU A 12 -3.22 -4.01 0.69
C LEU A 12 -3.20 -4.46 -0.76
N HIS A 13 -4.32 -4.26 -1.44
CA HIS A 13 -4.51 -4.65 -2.82
C HIS A 13 -4.20 -3.48 -3.74
N VAL A 14 -3.35 -3.71 -4.74
CA VAL A 14 -3.02 -2.74 -5.77
C VAL A 14 -3.93 -2.96 -6.97
N ALA A 15 -4.84 -2.01 -7.23
CA ALA A 15 -5.74 -2.04 -8.38
C ALA A 15 -5.00 -1.63 -9.66
N GLN A 16 -4.34 -2.59 -10.32
CA GLN A 16 -3.60 -2.34 -11.56
C GLN A 16 -4.50 -1.77 -12.67
N CYS A 17 -5.78 -2.18 -12.72
CA CYS A 17 -6.75 -1.64 -13.67
C CYS A 17 -6.98 -0.13 -13.47
N ALA A 18 -7.09 0.34 -12.23
CA ALA A 18 -7.21 1.76 -11.92
C ALA A 18 -5.95 2.54 -12.32
N ILE A 19 -4.75 2.01 -12.03
CA ILE A 19 -3.48 2.62 -12.44
C ILE A 19 -3.41 2.75 -13.97
N ALA A 20 -3.79 1.69 -14.69
CA ALA A 20 -3.79 1.70 -16.15
C ALA A 20 -4.82 2.69 -16.73
N SER A 21 -6.02 2.72 -16.17
CA SER A 21 -7.09 3.64 -16.56
C SER A 21 -6.69 5.10 -16.35
N ASN A 22 -6.20 5.43 -15.15
CA ASN A 22 -5.69 6.76 -14.80
C ASN A 22 -4.60 7.23 -15.76
N ARG A 23 -3.66 6.34 -16.10
CA ARG A 23 -2.62 6.65 -17.08
C ARG A 23 -3.18 6.91 -18.48
N LYS A 24 -4.17 6.11 -18.92
CA LYS A 24 -4.73 6.18 -20.27
C LYS A 24 -5.66 7.38 -20.45
N HIS A 25 -6.44 7.71 -19.44
CA HIS A 25 -7.55 8.66 -19.52
C HIS A 25 -7.30 9.95 -18.75
N GLY A 26 -6.16 10.09 -18.06
CA GLY A 26 -5.86 11.25 -17.23
C GLY A 26 -6.74 11.32 -15.97
N THR A 27 -7.38 10.23 -15.58
CA THR A 27 -8.20 10.16 -14.36
C THR A 27 -7.32 9.98 -13.12
N ASN A 28 -7.91 10.18 -11.94
CA ASN A 28 -7.23 10.03 -10.65
C ASN A 28 -8.05 9.18 -9.68
N GLU A 29 -8.43 7.97 -10.08
CA GLU A 29 -9.09 7.02 -9.19
C GLU A 29 -8.08 6.46 -8.17
N PRO A 30 -8.39 6.40 -6.86
CA PRO A 30 -7.48 5.87 -5.84
C PRO A 30 -7.21 4.37 -6.07
N PRO A 31 -5.96 3.95 -6.35
CA PRO A 31 -5.67 2.57 -6.75
C PRO A 31 -5.29 1.63 -5.61
N ILE A 32 -5.08 2.14 -4.39
CA ILE A 32 -4.79 1.31 -3.23
C ILE A 32 -6.11 0.91 -2.59
N ILE A 33 -6.32 -0.39 -2.37
CA ILE A 33 -7.50 -0.91 -1.68
C ILE A 33 -7.03 -1.59 -0.39
N LEU A 34 -7.40 -1.05 0.78
CA LEU A 34 -7.31 -1.79 2.03
C LEU A 34 -8.51 -2.72 2.14
N ARG A 35 -8.26 -4.02 2.16
CA ARG A 35 -9.29 -5.03 2.41
C ARG A 35 -9.02 -5.72 3.74
N ASP A 36 -10.04 -5.72 4.60
CA ASP A 36 -10.08 -6.54 5.79
C ASP A 36 -11.37 -7.37 5.80
N TYR A 37 -11.73 -7.91 6.97
CA TYR A 37 -12.94 -8.71 7.14
C TYR A 37 -14.22 -7.88 7.22
N ARG A 38 -14.13 -6.56 7.43
CA ARG A 38 -15.26 -5.62 7.55
C ARG A 38 -15.60 -4.96 6.23
N GLY A 39 -14.64 -4.82 5.33
CA GLY A 39 -14.91 -4.19 4.04
C GLY A 39 -13.67 -3.90 3.21
N SER A 40 -13.83 -2.96 2.29
CA SER A 40 -12.75 -2.46 1.44
C SER A 40 -12.81 -0.95 1.35
N GLU A 41 -11.68 -0.29 1.56
CA GLU A 41 -11.52 1.16 1.50
C GLU A 41 -10.47 1.51 0.43
N ARG A 42 -10.69 2.61 -0.30
CA ARG A 42 -9.78 3.05 -1.37
C ARG A 42 -9.02 4.30 -0.95
N ALA A 43 -7.73 4.35 -1.28
CA ALA A 43 -6.89 5.49 -0.96
C ALA A 43 -5.84 5.78 -2.05
N HIS A 44 -5.32 7.00 -2.04
CA HIS A 44 -4.13 7.39 -2.81
C HIS A 44 -2.83 7.12 -2.04
N GLU A 45 -2.90 7.15 -0.71
CA GLU A 45 -1.77 6.90 0.18
C GLU A 45 -2.24 6.08 1.38
N VAL A 46 -1.34 5.24 1.92
CA VAL A 46 -1.63 4.42 3.10
C VAL A 46 -0.39 4.35 3.98
N ASP A 47 -0.54 4.73 5.24
CA ASP A 47 0.50 4.57 6.25
C ASP A 47 0.53 3.15 6.81
N LEU A 48 1.73 2.59 6.94
CA LEU A 48 2.00 1.40 7.73
C LEU A 48 2.34 1.87 9.14
N VAL A 49 1.49 1.54 10.10
CA VAL A 49 1.65 1.95 11.50
C VAL A 49 1.99 0.73 12.36
N VAL A 50 3.05 0.85 13.15
CA VAL A 50 3.47 -0.14 14.16
C VAL A 50 3.59 0.59 15.50
N ASP A 51 2.84 0.12 16.50
CA ASP A 51 2.81 0.69 17.85
C ASP A 51 2.56 2.22 17.90
N GLY A 52 1.74 2.72 16.97
CA GLY A 52 1.39 4.16 16.87
C GLY A 52 2.33 4.99 16.00
N GLU A 53 3.46 4.43 15.56
CA GLU A 53 4.44 5.11 14.71
C GLU A 53 4.29 4.71 13.24
N VAL A 54 4.38 5.68 12.32
CA VAL A 54 4.40 5.42 10.89
C VAL A 54 5.77 4.88 10.50
N VAL A 55 5.82 3.61 10.12
CA VAL A 55 7.07 2.92 9.71
C VAL A 55 7.23 2.86 8.20
N GLY A 56 6.22 3.22 7.42
CA GLY A 56 6.31 3.29 5.96
C GLY A 56 5.02 3.80 5.35
N ARG A 57 5.05 4.10 4.05
CA ARG A 57 3.90 4.62 3.32
C ARG A 57 3.83 4.00 1.92
N PHE A 58 2.64 3.55 1.54
CA PHE A 58 2.33 3.35 0.13
C PHE A 58 1.92 4.68 -0.48
N VAL A 59 2.54 5.03 -1.60
CA VAL A 59 2.34 6.30 -2.30
C VAL A 59 1.88 6.02 -3.72
N TYR A 60 0.80 6.68 -4.14
CA TYR A 60 0.40 6.77 -5.54
C TYR A 60 0.69 8.18 -6.09
N ARG A 61 1.45 8.25 -7.19
CA ARG A 61 1.71 9.48 -7.95
C ARG A 61 1.41 9.25 -9.44
N PRO A 62 0.26 9.72 -9.94
CA PRO A 62 -0.12 9.56 -11.35
C PRO A 62 0.67 10.45 -12.31
N HIS A 63 1.27 11.55 -11.85
CA HIS A 63 1.95 12.52 -12.70
C HIS A 63 3.47 12.55 -12.51
N GLU A 64 3.95 12.12 -11.35
CA GLU A 64 5.37 12.08 -10.99
C GLU A 64 5.79 10.63 -10.68
N PRO A 65 5.98 9.78 -11.71
CA PRO A 65 6.42 8.41 -11.50
C PRO A 65 7.88 8.37 -11.04
N LEU A 66 8.27 7.27 -10.38
CA LEU A 66 9.69 6.93 -10.20
C LEU A 66 10.38 6.82 -11.57
N LYS A 67 11.72 6.91 -11.58
CA LYS A 67 12.53 6.84 -12.81
C LYS A 67 12.25 5.61 -13.68
N CYS A 68 11.88 4.47 -13.07
CA CYS A 68 11.50 3.24 -13.77
C CYS A 68 10.08 3.26 -14.38
N GLY A 69 9.30 4.33 -14.16
CA GLY A 69 7.92 4.46 -14.60
C GLY A 69 6.87 3.98 -13.59
N ALA A 70 7.28 3.46 -12.42
CA ALA A 70 6.35 3.06 -11.37
C ALA A 70 5.59 4.28 -10.82
N ARG A 71 4.26 4.16 -10.75
CA ARG A 71 3.34 5.21 -10.25
C ARG A 71 2.80 4.91 -8.85
N LEU A 72 3.05 3.71 -8.35
CA LEU A 72 2.69 3.27 -7.01
C LEU A 72 3.88 2.51 -6.44
N TRP A 73 4.33 2.88 -5.25
CA TRP A 73 5.42 2.24 -4.54
C TRP A 73 5.17 2.28 -3.04
N MET A 74 6.00 1.55 -2.28
CA MET A 74 6.13 1.73 -0.84
C MET A 74 7.47 2.40 -0.57
N GLU A 75 7.47 3.40 0.31
CA GLU A 75 8.68 4.04 0.81
C GLU A 75 8.71 3.99 2.33
N THR A 76 9.91 4.07 2.88
CA THR A 76 10.17 4.08 4.31
C THR A 76 11.54 4.66 4.58
N SER A 77 11.65 5.42 5.67
CA SER A 77 12.92 5.84 6.27
C SER A 77 13.09 5.26 7.68
N SER A 78 12.27 4.27 8.06
CA SER A 78 12.29 3.67 9.39
C SER A 78 13.44 2.68 9.52
N ASP A 79 14.23 2.84 10.59
CA ASP A 79 15.25 1.89 11.02
C ASP A 79 14.66 0.70 11.82
N ARG A 80 13.36 0.75 12.11
CA ARG A 80 12.63 -0.27 12.90
C ARG A 80 12.06 -1.40 12.05
N LEU A 81 12.31 -1.41 10.74
CA LEU A 81 11.85 -2.45 9.83
C LEU A 81 12.97 -3.04 8.98
N GLU A 82 12.79 -4.29 8.57
CA GLU A 82 13.70 -4.99 7.66
C GLU A 82 12.94 -5.44 6.41
N LEU A 83 13.47 -5.11 5.22
CA LEU A 83 12.92 -5.55 3.93
C LEU A 83 13.64 -6.82 3.49
N ARG A 84 12.96 -7.97 3.62
CA ARG A 84 13.51 -9.28 3.22
C ARG A 84 12.93 -9.72 1.88
N PRO A 85 13.73 -9.86 0.82
CA PRO A 85 13.26 -10.45 -0.43
C PRO A 85 12.99 -11.95 -0.21
N HIS A 86 11.83 -12.42 -0.69
CA HIS A 86 11.60 -13.85 -0.86
C HIS A 86 12.08 -14.21 -2.26
N VAL A 87 13.25 -14.85 -2.34
CA VAL A 87 13.76 -15.43 -3.58
C VAL A 87 13.09 -16.79 -3.75
N GLN A 88 12.31 -16.95 -4.82
CA GLN A 88 11.73 -18.24 -5.21
C GLN A 88 12.74 -19.06 -6.00
#